data_AF-A0A920KT91-F1
#
_entry.id   AF-A0A920KT91-F1
#
_cell.length_a   1.000
_cell.length_b   1.000
_cell.length_c   1.000
_cell.angle_alpha   90.00
_cell.angle_beta   90.00
_cell.angle_gamma   90.00
#
_symmetry.space_group_name_H-M   'P 1'
#
loop_
_entity.id
_entity.type
_entity.pdbx_description
1 polymer ?
#
loop_
_entity_poly.entity_id
_entity_poly.type
_entity_poly.pdbx_seq_one_letter_code
_entity_poly.pdbx_strand_id
1 'polypeptide(L)'
;MVNSNPETVSTDYDTSDSLYFEPLTLEDVLNVIEAEQPDGVVVQFGGQTPLKLAIPLLNWLNSEEGRATGSQIWGTSPESIDRAEDREQFEAI
;
A
#
# COMPACT_ATOMS: atom_id res chain seq x y z
N MET A 1 -6.40 2.30 -8.33
CA MET A 1 -5.00 2.69 -8.09
C MET A 1 -4.97 4.02 -7.34
N VAL A 2 -4.04 4.19 -6.40
CA VAL A 2 -3.81 5.45 -5.67
C VAL A 2 -2.46 6.00 -6.10
N ASN A 3 -2.42 7.20 -6.67
CA ASN A 3 -1.20 7.86 -7.09
C ASN A 3 -1.38 9.39 -7.03
N SER A 4 -0.57 10.05 -6.23
CA SER A 4 -0.65 11.50 -6.01
C SER A 4 -0.05 12.35 -7.13
N ASN A 5 0.64 11.75 -8.11
CA ASN A 5 1.30 12.48 -9.20
C ASN A 5 0.43 12.45 -10.48
N PRO A 6 -0.25 13.55 -10.85
CA PRO A 6 -1.10 13.60 -12.04
C PRO A 6 -0.32 13.57 -13.36
N GLU A 7 0.99 13.73 -13.34
CA GLU A 7 1.85 13.80 -14.53
C GLU A 7 2.57 12.46 -14.79
N THR A 8 1.87 11.34 -14.62
CA THR A 8 2.42 9.99 -14.88
C THR A 8 1.59 9.22 -15.89
N VAL A 9 2.24 8.34 -16.67
CA VAL A 9 1.53 7.41 -17.57
C VAL A 9 0.63 6.46 -16.78
N SER A 10 1.03 6.10 -15.55
CA SER A 10 0.17 5.27 -14.70
C SER A 10 -1.19 5.94 -14.44
N THR A 11 -1.26 7.27 -14.37
CA THR A 11 -2.49 8.01 -14.09
C THR A 11 -3.35 8.30 -15.32
N ASP A 12 -3.05 7.69 -16.47
CA ASP A 12 -3.91 7.76 -17.65
C ASP A 12 -5.25 7.04 -17.38
N TYR A 13 -6.35 7.63 -17.87
CA TYR A 13 -7.72 7.21 -17.56
C TYR A 13 -8.08 5.76 -17.93
N ASP A 14 -7.31 5.14 -18.82
CA ASP A 14 -7.50 3.77 -19.32
C ASP A 14 -6.61 2.73 -18.61
N THR A 15 -5.77 3.14 -17.67
CA THR A 15 -4.83 2.24 -16.98
C THR A 15 -5.45 1.50 -15.78
N SER A 16 -6.52 2.03 -15.18
CA SER A 16 -7.18 1.42 -14.00
C SER A 16 -8.67 1.69 -13.96
N ASP A 17 -9.46 0.75 -13.44
CA ASP A 17 -10.92 0.90 -13.28
C ASP A 17 -11.31 2.11 -12.41
N SER A 18 -10.58 2.33 -11.32
CA SER A 18 -10.72 3.48 -10.42
C SER A 18 -9.37 4.11 -10.13
N LEU A 19 -9.26 5.43 -10.24
CA LEU A 19 -8.05 6.21 -10.00
C LEU A 19 -8.28 7.28 -8.93
N TYR A 20 -7.48 7.24 -7.86
CA TYR A 20 -7.50 8.19 -6.75
C TYR A 20 -6.25 9.06 -6.78
N PHE A 21 -6.45 10.38 -6.87
CA PHE A 21 -5.40 11.39 -6.74
C PHE A 21 -5.26 11.86 -5.29
N GLU A 22 -5.03 10.90 -4.40
CA GLU A 22 -4.87 11.16 -2.97
C GLU A 22 -3.38 11.11 -2.58
N PRO A 23 -2.97 11.82 -1.51
CA PRO A 23 -1.65 11.64 -0.93
C PRO A 23 -1.43 10.18 -0.52
N LEU A 24 -0.20 9.68 -0.65
CA LEU A 24 0.18 8.36 -0.15
C LEU A 24 0.49 8.42 1.35
N THR A 25 -0.48 8.86 2.15
CA THR A 25 -0.45 8.74 3.61
C THR A 25 -1.26 7.53 4.06
N LEU A 26 -1.06 7.07 5.30
CA LEU A 26 -1.86 5.96 5.83
C LEU A 26 -3.34 6.33 5.84
N GLU A 27 -3.71 7.49 6.39
CA GLU A 27 -5.11 7.92 6.51
C GLU A 27 -5.84 7.95 5.16
N ASP A 28 -5.23 8.56 4.15
CA ASP A 28 -5.81 8.64 2.81
C ASP A 28 -5.96 7.26 2.16
N VAL A 29 -4.97 6.37 2.33
CA VAL A 29 -5.03 4.99 1.82
C VAL A 29 -6.11 4.18 2.53
N LEU A 30 -6.30 4.36 3.84
CA LEU A 30 -7.35 3.69 4.60
C LEU A 30 -8.74 4.12 4.14
N ASN A 31 -8.96 5.42 3.90
CA ASN A 31 -10.22 5.92 3.36
C ASN A 31 -10.58 5.24 2.02
N VAL A 32 -9.58 5.03 1.15
CA VAL A 32 -9.80 4.31 -0.13
C VAL A 32 -10.11 2.83 0.10
N ILE A 33 -9.41 2.16 1.02
CA ILE A 33 -9.65 0.74 1.33
C ILE A 33 -11.04 0.54 1.95
N GLU A 34 -11.48 1.43 2.83
CA GLU A 34 -12.81 1.35 3.43
C GLU A 34 -13.93 1.58 2.40
N ALA A 35 -13.71 2.49 1.44
CA ALA A 35 -14.67 2.76 0.37
C ALA A 35 -14.76 1.64 -0.66
N GLU A 36 -13.61 1.09 -1.08
CA GLU A 36 -13.53 0.12 -2.19
C GLU A 36 -13.55 -1.34 -1.72
N GLN A 37 -13.20 -1.60 -0.45
CA GLN A 37 -13.06 -2.94 0.15
C GLN A 37 -12.36 -3.96 -0.78
N PRO A 38 -11.13 -3.66 -1.27
CA PRO A 38 -10.46 -4.51 -2.24
C PRO A 38 -10.06 -5.85 -1.62
N ASP A 39 -10.08 -6.93 -2.41
CA ASP A 39 -9.59 -8.24 -1.97
C ASP A 39 -8.11 -8.24 -1.57
N GLY A 40 -7.33 -7.32 -2.15
CA GLY A 40 -5.89 -7.27 -2.01
C GLY A 40 -5.28 -5.90 -2.26
N VAL A 41 -4.21 -5.58 -1.53
CA VAL A 41 -3.44 -4.34 -1.66
C VAL A 41 -1.99 -4.66 -2.01
N VAL A 42 -1.45 -4.01 -3.04
CA VAL A 42 -0.05 -4.19 -3.50
C VAL A 42 0.71 -2.87 -3.35
N VAL A 43 1.80 -2.89 -2.58
CA VAL A 43 2.58 -1.68 -2.21
C VAL A 43 3.94 -1.57 -2.91
N GLN A 44 4.28 -2.52 -3.79
CA GLN A 44 5.64 -2.71 -4.29
C GLN A 44 6.02 -1.82 -5.48
N PHE A 45 5.03 -1.33 -6.22
CA PHE A 45 5.24 -0.72 -7.54
C PHE A 45 5.33 0.81 -7.53
N GLY A 46 5.32 1.45 -6.36
CA GLY A 46 5.44 2.92 -6.26
C GLY A 46 6.70 3.42 -5.55
N GLY A 47 7.72 2.57 -5.40
CA GLY A 47 8.98 2.94 -4.77
C GLY A 47 8.88 3.13 -3.25
N GLN A 48 9.72 3.98 -2.69
CA GLN A 48 9.91 4.10 -1.24
C GLN A 48 8.66 4.58 -0.48
N THR A 49 7.86 5.47 -1.07
CA THR A 49 6.69 6.05 -0.40
C THR A 49 5.66 4.99 0.00
N PRO A 50 5.15 4.13 -0.90
CA PRO A 50 4.23 3.05 -0.51
C PRO A 50 4.91 1.92 0.27
N LEU A 51 6.20 1.64 0.06
CA LEU A 51 6.90 0.62 0.85
C LEU A 51 6.92 0.98 2.34
N LYS A 52 7.09 2.27 2.68
CA LYS A 52 6.99 2.76 4.07
C LYS A 52 5.61 2.60 4.69
N LEU A 53 4.56 2.46 3.87
CA LEU A 53 3.20 2.21 4.35
C LEU A 53 2.94 0.72 4.64
N ALA A 54 3.82 -0.20 4.21
CA ALA A 54 3.58 -1.64 4.31
C ALA A 54 3.33 -2.11 5.75
N ILE A 55 4.18 -1.72 6.70
CA ILE A 55 4.05 -2.10 8.12
C ILE A 55 2.86 -1.42 8.80
N PRO A 56 2.68 -0.07 8.70
CA PRO A 56 1.49 0.58 9.24
C PRO A 56 0.18 0.01 8.70
N LEU A 57 0.13 -0.28 7.39
CA LEU A 57 -1.04 -0.86 6.74
C LEU A 57 -1.32 -2.27 7.24
N LEU A 58 -0.30 -3.12 7.36
CA LEU A 58 -0.45 -4.46 7.93
C LEU A 58 -1.01 -4.42 9.35
N ASN A 59 -0.48 -3.53 10.18
CA ASN A 59 -0.94 -3.36 11.56
C ASN A 59 -2.42 -2.98 11.61
N TRP A 60 -2.86 -2.07 10.73
CA TRP A 60 -4.27 -1.70 10.62
C TRP A 60 -5.12 -2.84 10.06
N LEU A 61 -4.67 -3.57 9.03
CA LEU A 61 -5.42 -4.70 8.48
C LEU A 61 -5.63 -5.84 9.50
N ASN A 62 -4.74 -5.95 10.49
CA ASN A 62 -4.88 -6.87 11.62
C ASN A 62 -5.80 -6.36 12.74
N SER A 63 -6.22 -5.09 12.71
CA SER A 63 -7.19 -4.53 13.67
C SER A 63 -8.59 -5.12 13.46
N GLU A 64 -9.55 -4.75 14.31
CA GLU A 64 -10.94 -5.17 14.13
C GLU A 64 -11.56 -4.55 12.87
N GLU A 65 -11.31 -3.26 12.68
CA GLU A 65 -11.78 -2.46 11.53
C GLU A 65 -11.17 -2.98 10.23
N GLY A 66 -9.86 -3.20 10.20
CA GLY A 66 -9.18 -3.72 9.01
C GLY A 66 -9.69 -5.11 8.63
N ARG A 67 -9.87 -6.02 9.59
CA ARG A 67 -10.42 -7.35 9.32
C ARG A 67 -11.86 -7.32 8.81
N ALA A 68 -12.65 -6.31 9.17
CA ALA A 68 -14.01 -6.13 8.67
C ALA A 68 -14.06 -5.78 7.17
N THR A 69 -12.99 -5.22 6.60
CA THR A 69 -12.89 -4.94 5.16
C THR A 69 -12.63 -6.19 4.32
N GLY A 70 -12.06 -7.24 4.91
CA GLY A 70 -11.61 -8.44 4.20
C GLY A 70 -10.35 -8.24 3.35
N SER A 71 -9.78 -7.04 3.31
CA SER A 71 -8.56 -6.72 2.57
C SER A 71 -7.32 -7.34 3.19
N GLN A 72 -6.31 -7.62 2.37
CA GLN A 72 -5.01 -8.15 2.79
C GLN A 72 -3.89 -7.62 1.88
N ILE A 73 -2.64 -7.67 2.34
CA ILE A 73 -1.50 -7.30 1.50
C ILE A 73 -1.12 -8.49 0.61
N TRP A 74 -0.94 -8.22 -0.68
CA TRP A 74 -0.48 -9.19 -1.67
C TRP A 74 0.95 -8.89 -2.12
N GLY A 75 1.66 -9.94 -2.55
CA GLY A 75 3.06 -9.87 -2.97
C GLY A 75 4.03 -10.19 -1.84
N THR A 76 5.10 -9.41 -1.73
CA THR A 76 6.11 -9.58 -0.67
C THR A 76 5.54 -9.13 0.66
N SER A 77 5.78 -9.92 1.70
CA SER A 77 5.29 -9.60 3.04
C SER A 77 5.89 -8.28 3.54
N PRO A 78 5.12 -7.46 4.28
CA PRO A 78 5.62 -6.22 4.88
C PRO A 78 6.87 -6.41 5.74
N GLU A 79 6.97 -7.53 6.46
CA GLU A 79 8.16 -7.85 7.27
C GLU A 79 9.39 -8.13 6.40
N SER A 80 9.19 -8.74 5.23
CA SER A 80 10.27 -8.99 4.27
C SER A 80 10.73 -7.69 3.60
N ILE A 81 9.82 -6.74 3.38
CA ILE A 81 10.14 -5.38 2.91
C ILE A 81 10.95 -4.64 3.97
N ASP A 82 10.48 -4.62 5.22
CA ASP A 82 11.14 -3.95 6.34
C ASP A 82 12.58 -4.45 6.55
N ARG A 83 12.74 -5.78 6.57
CA ARG A 83 14.05 -6.43 6.69
C ARG A 83 15.01 -6.08 5.54
N ALA A 84 14.50 -5.86 4.33
CA ALA A 84 15.32 -5.51 3.18
C ALA A 84 15.74 -4.03 3.17
N GLU A 85 14.95 -3.15 3.80
CA GLU A 85 15.22 -1.71 3.90
C GLU A 85 16.13 -1.37 5.08
N ASP A 86 16.11 -2.18 6.15
CA ASP A 86 17.02 -2.06 7.29
C ASP A 86 18.42 -2.59 6.91
N ARG A 87 19.37 -1.67 6.76
CA ARG A 87 20.76 -1.99 6.38
C ARG A 87 21.46 -2.91 7.38
N GLU A 88 21.17 -2.78 8.67
CA GLU A 88 21.80 -3.62 9.71
C GLU A 88 21.22 -5.03 9.67
N GLN A 89 19.91 -5.16 9.47
CA GLN A 89 19.27 -6.46 9.30
C GLN A 89 19.67 -7.12 7.97
N PHE A 90 19.82 -6.34 6.91
CA PHE A 90 20.22 -6.86 5.60
C PHE A 90 21.64 -7.44 5.61
N GLU A 91 22.58 -6.81 6.32
CA GLU A 91 23.94 -7.33 6.48
C GLU A 91 24.02 -8.60 7.35
N ALA A 92 22.99 -8.88 8.16
CA ALA A 92 22.91 -10.04 9.03
C ALA A 92 22.24 -11.28 8.41
N ILE A 93 21.77 -11.20 7.16
CA ILE A 93 21.18 -12.30 6.37
C ILE A 93 22.27 -13.03 5.58
#